data_AF-A0A959YXR8-F1
#
_entry.id   AF-A0A959YXR8-F1
#
_cell.length_a   1.000
_cell.length_b   1.000
_cell.length_c   1.000
_cell.angle_alpha   90.00
_cell.angle_beta   90.00
_cell.angle_gamma   90.00
#
_symmetry.space_group_name_H-M   'P 1'
#
loop_
_entity.id
_entity.type
_entity.pdbx_description
1 polymer ?
#
loop_
_entity_poly.entity_id
_entity_poly.type
_entity_poly.pdbx_seq_one_letter_code
_entity_poly.pdbx_strand_id
1 'polypeptide(L)'
;MFDTASDDRCSEPMSAQGTIEDRSGRTAIMQPYFFPYLGYYQLAASVERFIFYDDVQFIKGGYIARNKLHVAGSELLFSVPLLGASPNKRIMDVDIDMGRYPRWRQRLLRTIDQNYRRAANHEEGRELLVEVLELEDDKIATL
;
A
#
# COMPACT_ATOMS: atom_id res chain seq x y z
N MET A 1 -65.30 -19.50 9.79
CA MET A 1 -64.92 -20.90 10.11
C MET A 1 -63.40 -20.90 10.16
N PHE A 2 -62.80 -20.42 11.26
CA PHE A 2 -62.42 -21.21 12.45
C PHE A 2 -61.72 -22.51 12.08
N ASP A 3 -60.38 -22.54 12.18
CA ASP A 3 -59.62 -23.33 13.17
C ASP A 3 -58.12 -22.92 13.05
N THR A 4 -57.42 -22.31 14.02
CA THR A 4 -56.85 -22.78 15.30
C THR A 4 -56.04 -24.09 15.27
N ALA A 5 -54.71 -23.93 15.26
CA ALA A 5 -53.70 -24.74 15.96
C ALA A 5 -52.34 -24.00 15.76
N SER A 6 -51.73 -23.29 16.72
CA SER A 6 -51.27 -23.67 18.06
C SER A 6 -50.40 -24.92 18.05
N ASP A 7 -49.11 -24.74 17.81
CA ASP A 7 -48.10 -25.62 18.41
C ASP A 7 -46.90 -24.77 18.88
N ASP A 8 -47.06 -24.27 20.10
CA ASP A 8 -45.98 -23.79 20.95
C ASP A 8 -45.20 -25.02 21.48
N ARG A 9 -43.89 -25.02 21.25
CA ARG A 9 -42.84 -25.24 22.26
C ARG A 9 -41.48 -25.46 21.59
N CYS A 10 -40.64 -24.44 21.60
CA CYS A 10 -39.39 -24.47 22.38
C CYS A 10 -38.71 -23.09 22.31
N SER A 11 -38.75 -22.38 23.44
CA SER A 11 -37.66 -21.56 23.97
C SER A 11 -36.29 -22.11 23.53
N GLU A 12 -35.35 -21.32 23.01
CA GLU A 12 -34.72 -20.18 23.67
C GLU A 12 -34.25 -19.11 22.65
N PRO A 13 -34.32 -17.80 22.96
CA PRO A 13 -33.44 -16.85 22.30
C PRO A 13 -32.03 -17.06 22.87
N MET A 14 -31.14 -17.72 22.11
CA MET A 14 -29.71 -17.64 22.39
C MET A 14 -29.31 -16.17 22.31
N SER A 15 -29.14 -15.57 23.48
CA SER A 15 -28.49 -14.29 23.67
C SER A 15 -27.05 -14.40 23.20
N ALA A 16 -26.81 -14.22 21.91
CA ALA A 16 -25.51 -13.76 21.44
C ALA A 16 -25.40 -12.28 21.83
N GLN A 17 -25.20 -12.03 23.12
CA GLN A 17 -24.56 -10.82 23.63
C GLN A 17 -23.08 -10.89 23.21
N GLY A 18 -22.85 -10.86 21.90
CA GLY A 18 -21.62 -10.28 21.40
C GLY A 18 -21.78 -8.79 21.59
N THR A 19 -21.37 -8.29 22.74
CA THR A 19 -21.07 -6.87 22.88
C THR A 19 -20.08 -6.56 21.77
N ILE A 20 -20.56 -5.96 20.68
CA ILE A 20 -19.68 -5.21 19.80
C ILE A 20 -19.21 -4.08 20.71
N GLU A 21 -18.08 -4.29 21.38
CA GLU A 21 -17.36 -3.18 21.98
C GLU A 21 -17.10 -2.23 20.80
N ASP A 22 -17.91 -1.18 20.69
CA ASP A 22 -17.60 -0.03 19.86
C ASP A 22 -16.34 0.60 20.43
N ARG A 23 -15.21 0.00 20.10
CA ARG A 23 -13.92 0.66 20.21
C ARG A 23 -13.93 1.66 19.07
N SER A 24 -14.41 2.86 19.37
CA SER A 24 -14.33 4.05 18.52
C SER A 24 -12.86 4.43 18.30
N GLY A 25 -12.14 3.56 17.59
CA GLY A 25 -10.75 3.70 17.21
C GLY A 25 -10.63 4.35 15.85
N ARG A 26 -9.72 5.32 15.72
CA ARG A 26 -9.45 5.97 14.43
C ARG A 26 -8.86 4.93 13.48
N THR A 27 -9.47 4.80 12.31
CA THR A 27 -9.01 3.89 11.24
C THR A 27 -8.69 4.69 9.99
N ALA A 28 -7.54 4.41 9.37
CA ALA A 28 -7.20 4.89 8.03
C ALA A 28 -7.15 3.72 7.05
N ILE A 29 -7.61 3.98 5.83
CA ILE A 29 -7.63 3.02 4.72
C ILE A 29 -6.95 3.72 3.54
N MET A 30 -5.85 3.15 3.04
CA MET A 30 -5.08 3.76 1.95
C MET A 30 -4.56 2.70 0.99
N GLN A 31 -4.51 3.04 -0.29
CA GLN A 31 -3.80 2.23 -1.29
C GLN A 31 -2.29 2.20 -0.98
N PRO A 32 -1.60 1.08 -1.21
CA PRO A 32 -0.15 1.01 -1.03
C PRO A 32 0.58 1.89 -2.06
N TYR A 33 1.72 2.43 -1.65
CA TYR A 33 2.62 3.22 -2.50
C TYR A 33 4.03 2.65 -2.37
N PHE A 34 4.71 2.47 -3.49
CA PHE A 34 6.11 2.02 -3.52
C PHE A 34 7.03 2.96 -2.71
N PHE A 35 6.78 4.26 -2.79
CA PHE A 35 7.44 5.26 -1.95
C PHE A 35 6.38 6.21 -1.39
N PRO A 36 5.91 5.96 -0.17
CA PRO A 36 4.92 6.81 0.47
C PRO A 36 5.50 8.20 0.78
N TYR A 37 4.66 9.23 0.61
CA TYR A 37 5.00 10.60 1.01
C TYR A 37 4.84 10.78 2.52
N LEU A 38 5.44 11.84 3.08
CA LEU A 38 5.46 12.08 4.54
C LEU A 38 4.07 12.02 5.21
N GLY A 39 3.05 12.57 4.56
CA GLY A 39 1.67 12.54 5.05
C GLY A 39 1.06 11.13 5.18
N TYR A 40 1.54 10.16 4.40
CA TYR A 40 1.14 8.76 4.52
C TYR A 40 1.58 8.16 5.86
N TYR A 41 2.85 8.42 6.24
CA TYR A 41 3.39 7.99 7.53
C TYR A 41 2.75 8.73 8.70
N GLN A 42 2.50 10.03 8.55
CA GLN A 42 1.79 10.83 9.56
C GLN A 42 0.36 10.31 9.78
N LEU A 43 -0.34 9.94 8.70
CA LEU A 43 -1.66 9.34 8.78
C LEU A 43 -1.60 8.00 9.50
N ALA A 44 -0.68 7.11 9.11
CA ALA A 44 -0.47 5.82 9.77
C ALA A 44 -0.17 5.96 11.26
N ALA A 45 0.66 6.93 11.64
CA ALA A 45 0.98 7.22 13.04
C ALA A 45 -0.19 7.85 13.84
N SER A 46 -1.20 8.40 13.15
CA SER A 46 -2.33 9.10 13.79
C SER A 46 -3.54 8.22 14.11
N VAL A 47 -3.53 6.96 13.65
CA VAL A 47 -4.64 6.01 13.73
C VAL A 47 -4.28 4.76 14.53
N GLU A 48 -5.30 4.08 15.06
CA GLU A 48 -5.14 2.80 15.77
C GLU A 48 -5.08 1.62 14.79
N ARG A 49 -5.75 1.76 13.65
CA ARG A 49 -5.73 0.76 12.58
C ARG A 49 -5.42 1.42 11.25
N PHE A 50 -4.40 0.92 10.57
CA PHE A 50 -4.08 1.29 9.21
C PHE A 50 -4.31 0.08 8.29
N ILE A 51 -5.16 0.22 7.29
CA ILE A 51 -5.54 -0.85 6.37
C ILE A 51 -4.99 -0.52 4.98
N PHE A 52 -4.21 -1.45 4.43
CA PHE A 52 -3.82 -1.41 3.02
C PHE A 52 -5.01 -1.82 2.15
N TYR A 53 -5.36 -0.97 1.18
CA TYR A 53 -6.48 -1.15 0.28
C TYR A 53 -5.97 -1.49 -1.12
N ASP A 54 -5.52 -2.73 -1.30
CA ASP A 54 -4.83 -3.24 -2.49
C ASP A 54 -5.74 -4.03 -3.45
N ASP A 55 -6.92 -4.42 -2.99
CA ASP A 55 -7.96 -5.14 -3.73
C ASP A 55 -8.82 -4.25 -4.65
N VAL A 56 -8.45 -2.97 -4.79
CA VAL A 56 -9.08 -2.00 -5.70
C VAL A 56 -8.29 -1.75 -6.97
N GLN A 57 -8.95 -1.09 -7.93
CA GLN A 57 -8.39 -0.75 -9.23
C GLN A 57 -7.10 0.08 -9.14
N PHE A 58 -6.14 -0.27 -9.99
CA PHE A 58 -4.87 0.44 -10.12
C PHE A 58 -5.06 1.81 -10.77
N ILE A 59 -4.60 2.86 -10.10
CA ILE A 59 -4.67 4.22 -10.62
C ILE A 59 -3.54 4.45 -11.62
N LYS A 60 -3.83 4.18 -12.91
CA LYS A 60 -2.88 4.44 -14.00
C LYS A 60 -2.55 5.93 -14.08
N GLY A 61 -1.26 6.25 -13.98
CA GLY A 61 -0.79 7.62 -14.01
C GLY A 61 -0.64 8.28 -12.64
N GLY A 62 -1.16 7.65 -11.58
CA GLY A 62 -1.01 8.10 -10.21
C GLY A 62 0.39 7.88 -9.64
N TYR A 63 0.54 8.15 -8.34
CA TYR A 63 1.82 8.10 -7.61
C TYR A 63 2.11 6.75 -6.94
N ILE A 64 1.22 5.77 -7.05
CA ILE A 64 1.41 4.41 -6.48
C ILE A 64 2.79 3.84 -6.83
N ALA A 65 3.17 3.94 -8.11
CA ALA A 65 4.43 3.44 -8.63
C ALA A 65 5.36 4.56 -9.13
N ARG A 66 5.10 5.83 -8.75
CA ARG A 66 5.82 6.99 -9.28
C ARG A 66 6.17 7.96 -8.17
N ASN A 67 7.39 8.47 -8.20
CA ASN A 67 7.86 9.44 -7.23
C ASN A 67 8.76 10.47 -7.91
N LYS A 68 8.99 11.59 -7.22
CA LYS A 68 9.87 12.67 -7.69
C LYS A 68 11.13 12.70 -6.85
N LEU A 69 12.27 12.78 -7.50
CA LEU A 69 13.57 13.00 -6.86
C LEU A 69 14.03 14.43 -7.14
N HIS A 70 14.70 15.03 -6.17
CA HIS A 70 15.42 16.28 -6.37
C HIS A 70 16.80 15.97 -6.93
N VAL A 71 17.04 16.37 -8.17
CA VAL A 71 18.26 16.11 -8.93
C VAL A 71 18.76 17.41 -9.52
N ALA A 72 19.98 17.79 -9.15
CA ALA A 72 20.65 19.00 -9.64
C ALA A 72 19.78 20.28 -9.60
N GLY A 73 18.97 20.47 -8.56
CA GLY A 73 18.09 21.63 -8.39
C GLY A 73 16.76 21.56 -9.17
N SER A 74 16.42 20.40 -9.74
CA SER A 74 15.17 20.16 -10.47
C SER A 74 14.47 18.88 -10.00
N GLU A 75 13.19 18.74 -10.31
CA GLU A 75 12.45 17.51 -10.04
C GLU A 75 12.60 16.51 -11.19
N LEU A 76 13.08 15.30 -10.88
CA LEU A 76 13.10 14.16 -11.76
C LEU A 76 11.99 13.18 -11.37
N LEU A 77 10.99 13.04 -12.23
CA LEU A 77 9.99 11.97 -12.08
C LEU A 77 10.64 10.62 -12.40
N PHE A 78 10.50 9.65 -11.50
CA PHE A 78 10.85 8.26 -11.76
C PHE A 78 9.62 7.36 -11.52
N SER A 79 9.62 6.20 -12.16
CA SER A 79 8.50 5.25 -12.08
C SER A 79 9.03 3.83 -12.07
N VAL A 80 8.51 2.99 -11.17
CA VAL A 80 8.79 1.55 -11.15
C VAL A 80 8.35 0.97 -12.50
N PRO A 81 9.16 0.10 -13.13
CA PRO A 81 8.78 -0.49 -14.41
C PRO A 81 7.70 -1.54 -14.15
N LEU A 82 6.49 -1.32 -14.67
CA LEU A 82 5.36 -2.23 -14.49
C LEU A 82 5.03 -2.97 -15.80
N LEU A 83 4.44 -4.15 -15.69
CA LEU A 83 3.97 -4.98 -16.80
C LEU A 83 2.43 -4.94 -16.88
N GLY A 84 1.90 -4.52 -18.03
CA GLY A 84 0.45 -4.57 -18.29
C GLY A 84 -0.42 -3.73 -17.34
N ALA A 85 0.15 -2.71 -16.69
CA ALA A 85 -0.57 -1.84 -15.75
C ALA A 85 -1.76 -1.12 -16.44
N SER A 86 -2.96 -1.33 -15.90
CA SER A 86 -4.22 -0.87 -16.47
C SER A 86 -5.22 -0.53 -15.35
N PRO A 87 -6.10 0.47 -15.53
CA PRO A 87 -7.19 0.74 -14.59
C PRO A 87 -8.13 -0.45 -14.35
N ASN A 88 -8.18 -1.42 -15.28
CA ASN A 88 -9.02 -2.60 -15.16
C ASN A 88 -8.42 -3.70 -14.25
N LYS A 89 -7.17 -3.56 -13.82
CA LYS A 89 -6.51 -4.48 -12.88
C LYS A 89 -6.60 -3.93 -11.47
N ARG A 90 -6.69 -4.82 -10.47
CA ARG A 90 -6.47 -4.42 -9.07
C ARG A 90 -5.00 -4.17 -8.81
N ILE A 91 -4.67 -3.35 -7.81
CA ILE A 91 -3.27 -3.00 -7.49
C ILE A 91 -2.46 -4.25 -7.15
N MET A 92 -3.03 -5.16 -6.35
CA MET A 92 -2.43 -6.45 -6.00
C MET A 92 -2.12 -7.36 -7.22
N ASP A 93 -2.78 -7.12 -8.37
CA ASP A 93 -2.62 -7.92 -9.59
C ASP A 93 -1.66 -7.24 -10.62
N VAL A 94 -0.99 -6.15 -10.25
CA VAL A 94 -0.07 -5.42 -11.13
C VAL A 94 1.37 -5.86 -10.89
N ASP A 95 1.94 -6.48 -11.92
CA ASP A 95 3.29 -7.00 -11.91
C ASP A 95 4.35 -5.92 -12.19
N ILE A 96 5.50 -6.08 -11.56
CA ILE A 96 6.74 -5.40 -11.89
C ILE A 96 7.36 -6.07 -13.11
N ASP A 97 7.86 -5.26 -14.04
CA ASP A 97 8.59 -5.75 -15.21
C ASP A 97 10.01 -6.15 -14.79
N MET A 98 10.16 -7.42 -14.41
CA MET A 98 11.42 -8.01 -13.99
C MET A 98 12.51 -8.04 -15.06
N GLY A 99 12.15 -7.91 -16.35
CA GLY A 99 13.12 -7.73 -17.43
C GLY A 99 13.80 -6.36 -17.39
N ARG A 100 13.08 -5.32 -16.97
CA ARG A 100 13.61 -3.95 -16.82
C ARG A 100 14.07 -3.61 -15.40
N TYR A 101 13.58 -4.32 -14.39
CA TYR A 101 13.80 -4.02 -12.98
C TYR A 101 15.28 -3.92 -12.58
N PRO A 102 16.21 -4.84 -12.96
CA PRO A 102 17.60 -4.74 -12.54
C PRO A 102 18.31 -3.45 -13.02
N ARG A 103 18.07 -3.05 -14.27
CA ARG A 103 18.65 -1.82 -14.84
C ARG A 103 18.02 -0.59 -14.21
N TRP A 104 16.72 -0.62 -13.96
CA TRP A 104 16.01 0.45 -13.28
C TRP A 104 16.52 0.63 -11.85
N ARG A 105 16.67 -0.45 -11.08
CA ARG A 105 17.21 -0.48 -9.72
C ARG A 105 18.59 0.16 -9.66
N GLN A 106 19.49 -0.28 -10.54
CA GLN A 106 20.85 0.27 -10.60
C GLN A 106 20.86 1.78 -10.90
N ARG A 107 19.98 2.23 -11.79
CA ARG A 107 19.84 3.66 -12.11
C ARG A 107 19.30 4.45 -10.92
N LEU A 108 18.30 3.92 -10.21
CA LEU A 108 17.74 4.57 -9.02
C LEU A 108 18.81 4.74 -7.94
N LEU A 109 19.50 3.65 -7.56
CA LEU A 109 20.55 3.69 -6.54
C LEU A 109 21.68 4.66 -6.90
N ARG A 110 22.15 4.64 -8.15
CA ARG A 110 23.17 5.60 -8.61
C ARG A 110 22.66 7.05 -8.53
N THR A 111 21.39 7.29 -8.86
CA THR A 111 20.80 8.63 -8.78
C THR A 111 20.75 9.12 -7.33
N ILE A 112 20.36 8.25 -6.40
CA ILE A 112 20.36 8.55 -4.96
C ILE A 112 21.78 8.85 -4.46
N ASP A 113 22.74 7.98 -4.76
CA ASP A 113 24.14 8.15 -4.38
C ASP A 113 24.76 9.45 -4.92
N GLN A 114 24.39 9.88 -6.13
CA GLN A 114 24.95 11.10 -6.72
C GLN A 114 24.34 12.39 -6.15
N ASN A 115 23.04 12.38 -5.84
CA ASN A 115 22.32 13.61 -5.46
C ASN A 115 22.19 13.78 -3.95
N TYR A 116 22.21 12.70 -3.20
CA TYR A 116 21.91 12.70 -1.77
C TYR A 116 23.07 12.28 -0.88
N ARG A 117 24.28 12.02 -1.41
CA ARG A 117 25.45 11.62 -0.61
C ARG A 117 25.77 12.52 0.58
N ARG A 118 25.44 13.81 0.47
CA ARG A 118 25.68 14.82 1.51
C ARG A 118 24.43 15.12 2.36
N ALA A 119 23.31 14.47 2.08
CA ALA A 119 22.09 14.64 2.87
C ALA A 119 22.26 13.99 4.24
N ALA A 120 21.61 14.56 5.24
CA ALA A 120 21.46 13.89 6.53
C ALA A 120 20.76 12.53 6.31
N ASN A 121 21.23 11.50 7.01
CA ASN A 121 20.70 10.13 6.97
C ASN A 121 20.79 9.44 5.59
N HIS A 122 21.71 9.89 4.72
CA HIS A 122 21.91 9.23 3.42
C HIS A 122 22.25 7.74 3.56
N GLU A 123 23.12 7.39 4.52
CA GLU A 123 23.55 6.01 4.74
C GLU A 123 22.38 5.12 5.15
N GLU A 124 21.69 5.45 6.25
CA GLU A 124 20.50 4.74 6.75
C GLU A 124 19.40 4.63 5.69
N GLY A 125 19.09 5.73 5.01
CA GLY A 125 18.05 5.75 3.98
C GLY A 125 18.43 4.94 2.73
N ARG A 126 19.72 4.89 2.40
CA ARG A 126 20.24 4.09 1.29
C ARG A 126 20.21 2.59 1.63
N GLU A 127 20.57 2.21 2.85
CA GLU A 127 20.52 0.82 3.31
C GLU A 127 19.08 0.30 3.25
N LEU A 128 18.13 1.02 3.85
CA LEU A 128 16.71 0.67 3.77
C LEU A 128 16.21 0.54 2.33
N LEU A 129 16.64 1.44 1.44
CA LEU A 129 16.26 1.37 0.03
C LEU A 129 16.83 0.12 -0.67
N VAL A 130 18.07 -0.27 -0.35
CA VAL A 130 18.66 -1.50 -0.91
C VAL A 130 17.89 -2.72 -0.42
N GLU A 131 17.59 -2.80 0.87
CA GLU A 131 16.83 -3.90 1.46
C GLU A 131 15.47 -4.09 0.78
N VAL A 132 14.69 -3.02 0.63
CA VAL A 132 13.38 -3.06 -0.04
C VAL A 132 13.52 -3.49 -1.51
N LEU A 133 14.53 -2.97 -2.23
CA LEU A 133 14.73 -3.29 -3.66
C LEU A 133 15.30 -4.69 -3.92
N GLU A 134 15.71 -5.41 -2.87
CA GLU A 134 16.20 -6.79 -2.91
C GLU A 134 15.14 -7.81 -2.48
N LEU A 135 13.97 -7.37 -2.02
CA LEU A 135 12.84 -8.25 -1.76
C LEU A 135 12.45 -9.03 -3.03
N GLU A 136 12.24 -10.34 -2.87
CA GLU A 136 11.77 -11.23 -3.93
C GLU A 136 10.25 -11.10 -4.10
N ASP A 137 9.79 -9.92 -4.52
CA ASP A 137 8.39 -9.66 -4.81
C ASP A 137 8.22 -9.12 -6.23
N ASP A 138 7.23 -9.65 -6.95
CA ASP A 138 6.90 -9.25 -8.31
C ASP A 138 5.66 -8.36 -8.41
N LYS A 139 5.01 -8.03 -7.29
CA LYS A 139 3.84 -7.13 -7.27
C LYS A 139 4.20 -5.75 -6.75
N ILE A 140 3.56 -4.74 -7.33
CA ILE A 140 3.71 -3.35 -6.87
C ILE A 140 3.01 -3.07 -5.53
N ALA A 141 2.08 -3.93 -5.10
CA ALA A 141 1.33 -3.73 -3.86
C ALA A 141 2.15 -4.05 -2.60
N THR A 142 3.15 -4.92 -2.76
CA THR A 142 3.89 -5.56 -1.67
C THR A 142 5.40 -5.28 -1.72
N LEU A 143 5.90 -4.70 -2.83
CA LEU A 143 7.20 -4.05 -2.92
C LEU A 143 7.22 -2.72 -2.18
#